data_AF-A0A480ARB7-F1
#
_entry.id   AF-A0A480ARB7-F1
#
_cell.length_a   1.000
_cell.length_b   1.000
_cell.length_c   1.000
_cell.angle_alpha   90.00
_cell.angle_beta   90.00
_cell.angle_gamma   90.00
#
_symmetry.space_group_name_H-M   'P 1'
#
loop_
_entity.id
_entity.type
_entity.pdbx_description
1 polymer ?
#
loop_
_entity_poly.entity_id
_entity_poly.type
_entity_poly.pdbx_seq_one_letter_code
_entity_poly.pdbx_strand_id
1 'polypeptide(L)'
;MPQEKSIDLQAALEHAKAALTASVADVMAATDPAERSGHLRALATMLVGSHEVLRSHAIALCPELEEVEPTSDHCLHESEQKAVAQLKNADIDTIDHELLTNTTCTWTKAIRVIGETLVSLDNRFSAVPLGFYAQRVAALISSGTLEARGNTEFMRLCEIRLSTVIESAA
;
A
#
# COMPACT_ATOMS: atom_id res chain seq x y z
N MET A 1 3.69 -12.49 -34.50
CA MET A 1 3.13 -11.38 -33.72
C MET A 1 1.76 -11.82 -33.21
N PRO A 2 1.59 -11.85 -31.88
CA PRO A 2 0.55 -11.03 -31.28
C PRO A 2 1.10 -10.33 -30.02
N GLN A 3 1.65 -9.13 -30.22
CA GLN A 3 1.80 -8.14 -29.16
C GLN A 3 0.66 -7.16 -29.35
N GLU A 4 -0.53 -7.46 -28.82
CA GLU A 4 -1.62 -6.50 -28.84
C GLU A 4 -2.51 -6.70 -27.62
N LYS A 5 -2.59 -5.64 -26.82
CA LYS A 5 -3.46 -5.42 -25.65
C LYS A 5 -3.09 -6.18 -24.38
N SER A 6 -1.91 -5.86 -23.84
CA SER A 6 -1.89 -5.65 -22.39
C SER A 6 -2.74 -4.39 -22.15
N ILE A 7 -3.96 -4.56 -21.65
CA ILE A 7 -4.67 -3.43 -21.03
C ILE A 7 -3.76 -3.03 -19.88
N ASP A 8 -3.21 -1.82 -19.94
CA ASP A 8 -2.44 -1.28 -18.83
C ASP A 8 -3.42 -1.02 -17.67
N LEU A 9 -3.64 -2.07 -16.88
CA LEU A 9 -4.50 -2.07 -15.70
C LEU A 9 -4.13 -0.91 -14.78
N GLN A 10 -2.84 -0.54 -14.72
CA GLN A 10 -2.37 0.61 -13.96
C GLN A 10 -2.94 1.91 -14.53
N ALA A 11 -2.92 2.11 -15.85
CA ALA A 11 -3.51 3.28 -16.48
C ALA A 11 -5.02 3.38 -16.26
N ALA A 12 -5.75 2.25 -16.33
CA ALA A 12 -7.19 2.23 -16.05
C ALA A 12 -7.50 2.59 -14.59
N LEU A 13 -6.72 2.05 -13.64
CA LEU A 13 -6.86 2.36 -12.22
C LEU A 13 -6.49 3.81 -11.90
N GLU A 14 -5.43 4.35 -12.50
CA GLU A 14 -5.07 5.76 -12.33
C GLU A 14 -6.13 6.70 -12.93
N HIS A 15 -6.75 6.33 -14.05
CA HIS A 15 -7.87 7.08 -14.61
C HIS A 15 -9.08 7.10 -13.66
N ALA A 16 -9.47 5.93 -13.13
CA ALA A 16 -10.56 5.84 -12.16
C ALA A 16 -10.27 6.65 -10.88
N LYS A 17 -9.03 6.59 -10.38
CA LYS A 17 -8.55 7.39 -9.23
C LYS A 17 -8.60 8.88 -9.51
N ALA A 18 -8.18 9.33 -10.70
CA ALA A 18 -8.24 10.72 -11.10
C ALA A 18 -9.70 11.22 -11.17
N ALA A 19 -10.60 10.44 -11.76
CA ALA A 19 -12.03 10.75 -11.81
C ALA A 19 -12.64 10.89 -10.40
N LEU A 20 -12.35 9.95 -9.50
CA LEU A 20 -12.82 10.01 -8.12
C LEU A 20 -12.26 11.22 -7.37
N THR A 21 -10.99 11.57 -7.59
CA THR A 21 -10.34 12.74 -6.98
C THR A 21 -11.02 14.04 -7.41
N ALA A 22 -11.34 14.15 -8.71
CA ALA A 22 -12.06 15.30 -9.24
C ALA A 22 -13.47 15.41 -8.62
N SER A 23 -14.22 14.30 -8.56
CA SER A 23 -15.55 14.31 -7.94
C SER A 23 -15.52 14.72 -6.46
N VAL A 24 -14.48 14.32 -5.70
CA VAL A 24 -14.31 14.76 -4.30
C VAL A 24 -14.01 16.27 -4.23
N ALA A 25 -13.19 16.80 -5.15
CA ALA A 25 -12.89 18.23 -5.20
C ALA A 25 -14.17 19.05 -5.46
N ASP A 26 -15.05 18.59 -6.35
CA ASP A 26 -16.34 19.24 -6.63
C ASP A 26 -17.24 19.28 -5.39
N VAL A 27 -17.30 18.19 -4.62
CA VAL A 27 -18.03 18.14 -3.35
C VAL A 27 -17.46 19.11 -2.32
N MET A 28 -16.13 19.26 -2.28
CA MET A 28 -15.47 20.17 -1.35
C MET A 28 -15.65 21.64 -1.75
N ALA A 29 -15.84 21.93 -3.04
CA ALA A 29 -16.09 23.26 -3.57
C ALA A 29 -17.56 23.70 -3.45
N ALA A 30 -18.51 22.78 -3.28
CA ALA A 30 -19.93 23.09 -3.13
C ALA A 30 -20.21 23.94 -1.87
N THR A 31 -20.78 25.13 -2.09
CA THR A 31 -21.13 26.09 -1.03
C THR A 31 -22.53 25.90 -0.46
N ASP A 32 -23.44 25.27 -1.21
CA ASP A 32 -24.77 24.88 -0.73
C ASP A 32 -24.71 23.56 0.07
N PRO A 33 -25.09 23.55 1.36
CA PRO A 33 -25.15 22.34 2.18
C PRO A 33 -26.03 21.23 1.61
N ALA A 34 -27.14 21.57 0.94
CA ALA A 34 -28.06 20.57 0.39
C ALA A 34 -27.46 19.87 -0.83
N GLU A 35 -26.89 20.64 -1.76
CA GLU A 35 -26.14 20.14 -2.92
C GLU A 35 -24.96 19.27 -2.48
N ARG A 36 -24.16 19.75 -1.52
CA ARG A 36 -23.02 19.00 -0.97
C ARG A 36 -23.43 17.66 -0.37
N SER A 37 -24.54 17.62 0.39
CA SER A 37 -25.06 16.37 0.93
C SER A 37 -25.53 15.41 -0.17
N GLY A 38 -26.12 15.94 -1.24
CA GLY A 38 -26.48 15.17 -2.44
C GLY A 38 -25.28 14.51 -3.10
N HIS A 39 -24.22 15.28 -3.37
CA HIS A 39 -23.00 14.76 -3.98
C HIS A 39 -22.27 13.74 -3.10
N LEU A 40 -22.20 13.97 -1.78
CA LEU A 40 -21.63 12.99 -0.83
C LEU A 40 -22.37 11.66 -0.88
N ARG A 41 -23.71 11.69 -0.90
CA ARG A 41 -24.53 10.48 -0.99
C ARG A 41 -24.33 9.74 -2.31
N ALA A 42 -24.26 10.48 -3.43
CA ALA A 42 -24.01 9.90 -4.74
C ALA A 42 -22.64 9.21 -4.80
N LEU A 43 -21.57 9.88 -4.32
CA LEU A 43 -20.23 9.29 -4.23
C LEU A 43 -20.20 8.06 -3.34
N ALA A 44 -20.79 8.14 -2.15
CA ALA A 44 -20.87 7.00 -1.24
C ALA A 44 -21.60 5.81 -1.90
N THR A 45 -22.70 6.08 -2.61
CA THR A 45 -23.47 5.05 -3.32
C THR A 45 -22.65 4.39 -4.43
N MET A 46 -21.89 5.16 -5.21
CA MET A 46 -21.02 4.59 -6.24
C MET A 46 -19.89 3.75 -5.64
N LEU A 47 -19.30 4.17 -4.53
CA LEU A 47 -18.21 3.44 -3.88
C LEU A 47 -18.67 2.12 -3.27
N VAL A 48 -19.93 2.03 -2.84
CA VAL A 48 -20.52 0.78 -2.33
C VAL A 48 -20.59 -0.25 -3.47
N GLY A 49 -20.01 -1.43 -3.25
CA GLY A 49 -20.08 -2.56 -4.19
C GLY A 49 -19.24 -2.41 -5.46
N SER A 50 -18.60 -1.25 -5.72
CA SER A 50 -17.76 -1.04 -6.90
C SER A 50 -16.65 -2.09 -7.05
N HIS A 51 -16.01 -2.48 -5.94
CA HIS A 51 -14.99 -3.53 -5.98
C HIS A 51 -15.57 -4.90 -6.37
N GLU A 52 -16.79 -5.21 -5.93
CA GLU A 52 -17.46 -6.48 -6.18
C GLU A 52 -17.95 -6.55 -7.63
N VAL A 53 -18.47 -5.45 -8.17
CA VAL A 53 -18.84 -5.33 -9.59
C VAL A 53 -17.61 -5.50 -10.48
N LEU A 54 -16.50 -4.81 -10.16
CA LEU A 54 -15.25 -4.94 -10.90
C LEU A 54 -14.68 -6.37 -10.82
N ARG A 55 -14.68 -6.98 -9.62
CA ARG A 55 -14.25 -8.37 -9.42
C ARG A 55 -15.11 -9.35 -10.21
N SER A 56 -16.44 -9.21 -10.13
CA SER A 56 -17.38 -10.08 -10.85
C SER A 56 -17.19 -9.97 -12.36
N HIS A 57 -16.98 -8.76 -12.87
CA HIS A 57 -16.69 -8.55 -14.29
C HIS A 57 -15.35 -9.18 -14.69
N ALA A 58 -14.32 -9.03 -13.87
CA ALA A 58 -13.01 -9.64 -14.12
C ALA A 58 -13.09 -11.18 -14.09
N ILE A 59 -13.83 -11.78 -13.16
CA ILE A 59 -14.08 -13.24 -13.10
C ILE A 59 -14.87 -13.70 -14.32
N ALA A 60 -15.88 -12.96 -14.76
CA ALA A 60 -16.64 -13.31 -15.97
C ALA A 60 -15.75 -13.34 -17.23
N LEU A 61 -14.73 -12.49 -17.31
CA LEU A 61 -13.76 -12.47 -18.40
C LEU A 61 -12.64 -13.51 -18.21
N CYS A 62 -12.30 -13.84 -16.96
CA CYS A 62 -11.25 -14.78 -16.59
C CYS A 62 -11.70 -15.61 -15.38
N PRO A 63 -12.41 -16.73 -15.58
CA PRO A 63 -12.98 -17.51 -14.47
C PRO A 63 -11.93 -18.04 -13.49
N GLU A 64 -10.71 -18.31 -13.97
CA GLU A 64 -9.57 -18.75 -13.14
C GLU A 64 -9.25 -17.75 -12.01
N LEU A 65 -9.59 -16.47 -12.17
CA LEU A 65 -9.38 -15.44 -11.15
C LEU A 65 -10.21 -15.68 -9.87
N GLU A 66 -11.30 -16.44 -9.95
CA GLU A 66 -12.13 -16.76 -8.79
C GLU A 66 -11.36 -17.56 -7.73
N GLU A 67 -10.49 -18.47 -8.17
CA GLU A 67 -9.70 -19.36 -7.31
C GLU A 67 -8.34 -18.76 -6.90
N VAL A 68 -7.94 -17.65 -7.51
CA VAL A 68 -6.64 -17.00 -7.23
C VAL A 68 -6.77 -16.09 -6.02
N GLU A 69 -6.17 -16.51 -4.91
CA GLU A 69 -5.95 -15.63 -3.76
C GLU A 69 -4.78 -14.67 -4.02
N PRO A 70 -4.92 -13.37 -3.68
CA PRO A 70 -3.83 -12.41 -3.84
C PRO A 70 -2.72 -12.69 -2.83
N THR A 71 -1.48 -12.78 -3.32
CA THR A 71 -0.30 -12.98 -2.47
C THR A 71 0.06 -11.70 -1.71
N SER A 72 0.08 -11.79 -0.37
CA SER A 72 0.53 -10.70 0.52
C SER A 72 1.95 -10.24 0.19
N ASP A 73 2.21 -8.94 0.33
CA ASP A 73 3.52 -8.34 0.10
C ASP A 73 4.55 -8.83 1.15
N HIS A 74 4.11 -9.48 2.24
CA HIS A 74 4.97 -10.12 3.25
C HIS A 74 5.49 -11.49 2.84
N CYS A 75 4.93 -12.10 1.80
CA CYS A 75 5.23 -13.48 1.46
C CYS A 75 6.62 -13.56 0.81
N LEU A 76 7.48 -14.41 1.35
CA LEU A 76 8.82 -14.67 0.81
C LEU A 76 8.91 -16.08 0.23
N HIS A 77 9.49 -16.21 -0.95
CA HIS A 77 9.82 -17.51 -1.53
C HIS A 77 10.97 -18.18 -0.76
N GLU A 78 11.13 -19.50 -0.91
CA GLU A 78 12.14 -20.27 -0.16
C GLU A 78 13.58 -19.75 -0.36
N SER A 79 13.91 -19.32 -1.59
CA SER A 79 15.21 -18.71 -1.90
C SER A 79 15.43 -17.39 -1.16
N GLU A 80 14.38 -16.58 -1.04
CA GLU A 80 14.39 -15.29 -0.36
C GLU A 80 14.49 -15.46 1.16
N GLN A 81 13.79 -16.45 1.72
CA GLN A 81 13.90 -16.80 3.13
C GLN A 81 15.32 -17.19 3.52
N LYS A 82 16.04 -17.92 2.65
CA LYS A 82 17.45 -18.29 2.89
C LYS A 82 18.37 -17.06 2.92
N ALA A 83 18.13 -16.07 2.05
CA ALA A 83 18.89 -14.83 2.06
C ALA A 83 18.63 -14.02 3.35
N VAL A 84 17.36 -13.90 3.74
CA VAL A 84 16.95 -13.24 4.99
C VAL A 84 17.51 -13.93 6.23
N ALA A 85 17.57 -15.27 6.25
CA ALA A 85 18.10 -16.03 7.38
C ALA A 85 19.60 -15.79 7.65
N GLN A 86 20.33 -15.18 6.72
CA GLN A 86 21.74 -14.81 6.92
C GLN A 86 21.90 -13.44 7.59
N LEU A 87 20.83 -12.65 7.69
CA LEU A 87 20.85 -11.36 8.36
C LEU A 87 21.06 -11.54 9.87
N LYS A 88 21.93 -10.71 10.43
CA LYS A 88 22.13 -10.62 11.87
C LYS A 88 21.13 -9.62 12.44
N ASN A 89 20.89 -9.68 13.75
CA ASN A 89 20.03 -8.70 14.42
C ASN A 89 20.49 -7.25 14.16
N ALA A 90 21.80 -7.00 14.12
CA ALA A 90 22.32 -5.67 13.79
C ALA A 90 21.97 -5.20 12.35
N ASP A 91 21.82 -6.12 11.40
CA ASP A 91 21.38 -5.81 10.04
C ASP A 91 19.89 -5.46 10.05
N ILE A 92 19.09 -6.22 10.80
CA ILE A 92 17.66 -5.97 10.99
C ILE A 92 17.43 -4.62 11.67
N ASP A 93 18.17 -4.31 12.73
CA ASP A 93 18.11 -3.03 13.44
C ASP A 93 18.47 -1.86 12.51
N THR A 94 19.46 -2.06 11.63
CA THR A 94 19.82 -1.05 10.61
C THR A 94 18.66 -0.81 9.65
N ILE A 95 18.01 -1.87 9.16
CA ILE A 95 16.87 -1.78 8.24
C ILE A 95 15.69 -1.08 8.93
N ASP A 96 15.34 -1.48 10.16
CA ASP A 96 14.26 -0.88 10.93
C ASP A 96 14.53 0.60 11.20
N HIS A 97 15.76 0.94 11.58
CA HIS A 97 16.17 2.33 11.81
C HIS A 97 16.00 3.19 10.54
N GLU A 98 16.39 2.66 9.39
CA GLU A 98 16.26 3.37 8.12
C GLU A 98 14.78 3.52 7.70
N LEU A 99 13.95 2.49 7.89
CA LEU A 99 12.50 2.56 7.67
C LEU A 99 11.87 3.68 8.51
N LEU A 100 12.26 3.77 9.79
CA LEU A 100 11.76 4.81 10.70
C LEU A 100 12.26 6.19 10.29
N THR A 101 13.52 6.32 9.87
CA THR A 101 14.09 7.58 9.38
C THR A 101 13.36 8.10 8.13
N ASN A 102 12.94 7.20 7.24
CA ASN A 102 12.16 7.54 6.05
C ASN A 102 10.65 7.70 6.32
N THR A 103 10.21 7.50 7.57
CA THR A 103 8.81 7.68 7.97
C THR A 103 8.61 9.01 8.69
N THR A 104 7.46 9.65 8.47
CA THR A 104 7.12 10.93 9.13
C THR A 104 5.92 10.78 10.06
N CYS A 105 5.61 11.81 10.85
CA CYS A 105 4.41 11.87 11.68
C CYS A 105 3.11 12.08 10.87
N THR A 106 3.22 12.27 9.54
CA THR A 106 2.08 12.40 8.63
C THR A 106 1.89 11.14 7.80
N TRP A 107 0.64 10.80 7.47
CA TRP A 107 0.32 9.62 6.67
C TRP A 107 1.08 9.61 5.34
N THR A 108 1.87 8.56 5.13
CA THR A 108 2.70 8.35 3.95
C THR A 108 2.45 6.93 3.40
N LYS A 109 2.46 6.76 2.07
CA LYS A 109 2.36 5.43 1.45
C LYS A 109 3.50 4.52 1.92
N ALA A 110 3.17 3.34 2.45
CA ALA A 110 4.17 2.40 2.97
C ALA A 110 5.18 1.98 1.89
N ILE A 111 4.70 1.73 0.66
CA ILE A 111 5.59 1.38 -0.46
C ILE A 111 6.59 2.49 -0.82
N ARG A 112 6.26 3.77 -0.58
CA ARG A 112 7.19 4.89 -0.79
C ARG A 112 8.33 4.82 0.21
N VAL A 113 8.02 4.64 1.49
CA VAL A 113 9.01 4.51 2.59
C VAL A 113 9.94 3.32 2.32
N ILE A 114 9.38 2.18 1.90
CA ILE A 114 10.16 0.99 1.56
C ILE A 114 11.08 1.29 0.36
N GLY A 115 10.58 1.93 -0.69
CA GLY A 115 11.38 2.31 -1.86
C GLY A 115 12.54 3.25 -1.50
N GLU A 116 12.29 4.26 -0.67
CA GLU A 116 13.33 5.17 -0.17
C GLU A 116 14.39 4.44 0.66
N THR A 117 13.95 3.52 1.51
CA THR A 117 14.84 2.68 2.32
C THR A 117 15.71 1.77 1.47
N LEU A 118 15.14 1.14 0.44
CA LEU A 118 15.89 0.33 -0.52
C LEU A 118 16.98 1.13 -1.22
N VAL A 119 16.66 2.34 -1.69
CA VAL A 119 17.64 3.22 -2.33
C VAL A 119 18.76 3.61 -1.36
N SER A 120 18.42 3.92 -0.11
CA SER A 120 19.40 4.28 0.94
C SER A 120 20.35 3.12 1.28
N LEU A 121 19.83 1.88 1.27
CA LEU A 121 20.54 0.70 1.71
C LEU A 121 21.09 -0.19 0.58
N ASP A 122 20.91 0.17 -0.68
CA ASP A 122 21.23 -0.68 -1.85
C ASP A 122 22.67 -1.24 -1.80
N ASN A 123 23.64 -0.39 -1.45
CA ASN A 123 25.05 -0.80 -1.36
C ASN A 123 25.34 -1.83 -0.25
N ARG A 124 24.47 -1.96 0.76
CA ARG A 124 24.66 -2.82 1.94
C ARG A 124 23.76 -4.04 1.92
N PHE A 125 22.54 -3.92 1.39
CA PHE A 125 21.50 -4.94 1.49
C PHE A 125 20.78 -5.21 0.16
N SER A 126 21.48 -5.08 -0.98
CA SER A 126 20.92 -5.36 -2.32
C SER A 126 20.38 -6.78 -2.52
N ALA A 127 20.84 -7.75 -1.72
CA ALA A 127 20.34 -9.13 -1.76
C ALA A 127 19.09 -9.35 -0.88
N VAL A 128 18.66 -8.36 -0.10
CA VAL A 128 17.49 -8.47 0.78
C VAL A 128 16.22 -8.23 -0.05
N PRO A 129 15.27 -9.17 -0.06
CA PRO A 129 14.06 -9.09 -0.88
C PRO A 129 13.11 -8.00 -0.36
N LEU A 130 12.36 -7.38 -1.29
CA LEU A 130 11.35 -6.37 -0.97
C LEU A 130 10.35 -6.85 0.09
N GLY A 131 9.91 -8.11 0.01
CA GLY A 131 8.96 -8.67 0.97
C GLY A 131 9.47 -8.69 2.41
N PHE A 132 10.80 -8.71 2.62
CA PHE A 132 11.36 -8.63 3.96
C PHE A 132 11.20 -7.22 4.56
N TYR A 133 11.38 -6.17 3.75
CA TYR A 133 11.11 -4.80 4.18
C TYR A 133 9.63 -4.61 4.53
N ALA A 134 8.71 -5.23 3.77
CA ALA A 134 7.29 -5.25 4.11
C ALA A 134 7.04 -5.97 5.45
N GLN A 135 7.68 -7.13 5.70
CA GLN A 135 7.62 -7.81 7.00
C GLN A 135 8.14 -6.93 8.15
N ARG A 136 9.21 -6.15 7.92
CA ARG A 136 9.73 -5.20 8.92
C ARG A 136 8.73 -4.10 9.25
N VAL A 137 8.10 -3.51 8.24
CA VAL A 137 7.01 -2.54 8.44
C VAL A 137 5.87 -3.15 9.26
N ALA A 138 5.43 -4.36 8.94
CA ALA A 138 4.39 -5.06 9.72
C ALA A 138 4.80 -5.32 11.17
N ALA A 139 6.07 -5.66 11.41
CA ALA A 139 6.60 -5.83 12.77
C ALA A 139 6.59 -4.50 13.55
N LEU A 140 6.99 -3.39 12.92
CA LEU A 140 6.97 -2.04 13.50
C LEU A 140 5.54 -1.53 13.77
N ILE A 141 4.57 -1.93 12.95
CA ILE A 141 3.14 -1.67 13.22
C ILE A 141 2.68 -2.48 14.42
N SER A 142 3.02 -3.77 14.46
CA SER A 142 2.63 -4.68 15.54
C SER A 142 3.22 -4.28 16.89
N SER A 143 4.42 -3.67 16.91
CA SER A 143 5.04 -3.11 18.11
C SER A 143 4.46 -1.76 18.54
N GLY A 144 3.58 -1.15 17.73
CA GLY A 144 3.04 0.19 17.96
C GLY A 144 4.04 1.32 17.65
N THR A 145 5.19 1.01 17.06
CA THR A 145 6.15 2.04 16.62
C THR A 145 5.60 2.84 15.44
N LEU A 146 4.90 2.14 14.54
CA LEU A 146 4.16 2.72 13.43
C LEU A 146 2.66 2.57 13.63
N GLU A 147 1.91 3.59 13.21
CA GLU A 147 0.47 3.47 13.01
C GLU A 147 0.19 3.22 11.53
N ALA A 148 -0.82 2.40 11.23
CA ALA A 148 -1.21 2.07 9.87
C ALA A 148 -2.69 2.34 9.61
N ARG A 149 -3.01 2.69 8.36
CA ARG A 149 -4.38 2.70 7.83
C ARG A 149 -4.41 2.12 6.42
N GLY A 150 -5.51 1.45 6.09
CA GLY A 150 -5.64 0.69 4.84
C GLY A 150 -5.36 -0.79 5.08
N ASN A 151 -4.96 -1.51 4.02
CA ASN A 151 -4.70 -2.94 4.10
C ASN A 151 -3.19 -3.21 4.24
N THR A 152 -2.75 -3.63 5.42
CA THR A 152 -1.34 -3.87 5.75
C THR A 152 -0.77 -5.13 5.09
N GLU A 153 -1.58 -6.01 4.51
CA GLU A 153 -1.07 -7.14 3.71
C GLU A 153 -0.52 -6.69 2.35
N PHE A 154 -0.87 -5.48 1.91
CA PHE A 154 -0.44 -4.94 0.61
C PHE A 154 0.08 -3.51 0.80
N MET A 155 1.40 -3.32 0.82
CA MET A 155 2.08 -2.05 1.10
C MET A 155 1.66 -0.91 0.17
N ARG A 156 1.25 -1.23 -1.07
CA ARG A 156 0.68 -0.26 -2.02
C ARG A 156 -0.70 0.28 -1.60
N LEU A 157 -1.44 -0.48 -0.79
CA LEU A 157 -2.77 -0.18 -0.29
C LEU A 157 -2.77 0.33 1.17
N CYS A 158 -1.58 0.48 1.77
CA CYS A 158 -1.41 0.95 3.13
C CYS A 158 -0.70 2.30 3.20
N GLU A 159 -1.06 3.08 4.20
CA GLU A 159 -0.33 4.27 4.64
C GLU A 159 0.12 4.09 6.09
N ILE A 160 1.29 4.63 6.40
CA ILE A 160 1.92 4.55 7.71
C ILE A 160 2.34 5.93 8.19
N ARG A 161 2.51 6.07 9.50
CA ARG A 161 3.16 7.21 10.16
C ARG A 161 3.83 6.76 11.46
N LEU A 162 4.75 7.56 11.97
CA LEU A 162 5.29 7.39 13.32
C LEU A 162 4.17 7.50 14.37
N SER A 163 4.18 6.63 15.37
CA SER A 163 3.24 6.76 16.49
C SER A 163 3.62 7.94 17.38
N THR A 164 2.63 8.75 17.72
CA THR A 164 2.79 9.92 18.61
C THR A 164 3.07 9.55 20.07
N VAL A 165 2.91 8.27 20.45
CA VAL A 165 3.14 7.80 21.82
C VAL A 165 4.64 7.75 22.16
N ILE A 166 5.53 7.62 21.17
CA ILE A 166 6.98 7.50 21.39
C ILE A 166 7.63 8.83 21.84
N GLU A 167 7.04 9.98 21.52
CA GLU A 167 7.56 11.29 21.97
C GLU A 167 7.39 11.53 23.49
N SER A 168 6.57 10.73 24.18
CA SER A 168 6.27 10.93 25.61
C SER A 168 7.19 10.16 26.57
N ALA A 169 8.20 9.46 26.06
CA ALA A 169 9.12 8.63 26.86
C ALA A 169 10.60 9.05 26.79
N ALA A 170 10.90 10.24 26.26
CA ALA A 170 12.25 10.82 26.23
C ALA A 170 12.42 11.95 27.27
#